data_AF-A0A534JBX5-F1
#
_entry.id   AF-A0A534JBX5-F1
#
_cell.length_a   1.000
_cell.length_b   1.000
_cell.length_c   1.000
_cell.angle_alpha   90.00
_cell.angle_beta   90.00
_cell.angle_gamma   90.00
#
_symmetry.space_group_name_H-M   'P 1'
#
loop_
_entity.id
_entity.type
_entity.pdbx_description
1 polymer ?
#
loop_
_entity_poly.entity_id
_entity_poly.type
_entity_poly.pdbx_seq_one_letter_code
_entity_poly.pdbx_strand_id
1 'polypeptide(L)'
;MGARSMCTLVETSDCTILLDPGVRLARWRYDLGPHPGEEERRTELWSAVRHAAREAEIITVSHYHFDHHEPDAPSIYKGKRAFLKDGKFHINRSQRERAAAFV
;
A
#
# COMPACT_ATOMS: atom_id res chain seq x y z
N MET A 1 -8.30 -4.05 5.25
CA MET A 1 -7.79 -4.79 4.06
C MET A 1 -6.31 -5.01 4.27
N GLY A 2 -5.56 -5.49 3.27
CA GLY A 2 -4.11 -5.54 3.37
C GLY A 2 -3.54 -6.78 4.07
N ALA A 3 -2.23 -6.96 3.97
CA ALA A 3 -1.47 -8.00 4.67
C ALA A 3 -0.10 -7.44 5.06
N ARG A 4 0.27 -7.60 6.35
CA ARG A 4 1.44 -6.96 6.98
C ARG A 4 1.45 -5.42 6.92
N SER A 5 0.31 -4.85 6.54
CA SER A 5 0.07 -3.45 6.23
C SER A 5 -1.00 -2.88 7.17
N MET A 6 -1.10 -1.55 7.25
CA MET A 6 -2.26 -0.88 7.85
C MET A 6 -3.23 -0.34 6.78
N CYS A 7 -3.72 -1.22 5.89
CA CYS A 7 -4.63 -0.80 4.83
C CYS A 7 -6.06 -0.60 5.33
N THR A 8 -6.44 0.66 5.49
CA THR A 8 -7.71 1.10 6.12
C THR A 8 -8.41 2.11 5.23
N LEU A 9 -9.69 1.89 4.94
CA LEU A 9 -10.56 2.87 4.31
C LEU A 9 -11.29 3.65 5.40
N VAL A 10 -11.23 4.97 5.34
CA VAL A 10 -11.91 5.89 6.25
C VAL A 10 -12.89 6.71 5.44
N GLU A 11 -14.16 6.63 5.79
CA GLU A 11 -15.25 7.36 5.14
C GLU A 11 -15.75 8.45 6.09
N THR A 12 -15.82 9.68 5.59
CA THR A 12 -16.42 10.82 6.30
C THR A 12 -17.52 11.44 5.43
N SER A 13 -18.26 12.41 5.97
CA SER A 13 -19.25 13.17 5.18
C SER A 13 -18.62 13.97 4.04
N ASP A 14 -17.32 14.28 4.15
CA ASP A 14 -16.64 15.25 3.29
C ASP A 14 -15.68 14.59 2.30
N CYS A 15 -15.09 13.44 2.68
CA CYS A 15 -14.19 12.71 1.81
C CYS A 15 -13.99 11.24 2.21
N THR A 16 -13.48 10.46 1.27
CA THR A 16 -13.01 9.09 1.50
C THR A 16 -11.48 8.99 1.40
N ILE A 17 -10.85 8.39 2.40
CA ILE A 17 -9.39 8.29 2.55
C ILE A 17 -8.97 6.82 2.62
N LEU A 18 -8.06 6.41 1.75
CA LEU A 18 -7.41 5.09 1.82
C LEU A 18 -6.00 5.22 2.38
N LEU A 19 -5.78 4.63 3.54
CA LEU A 19 -4.49 4.63 4.23
C LEU A 19 -3.67 3.41 3.79
N ASP A 20 -2.40 3.61 3.45
CA ASP A 20 -1.36 2.59 3.23
C ASP A 20 -1.82 1.36 2.43
N PRO A 21 -2.17 1.53 1.14
CA PRO A 21 -2.75 0.49 0.29
C PRO A 21 -1.72 -0.54 -0.18
N GLY A 22 -1.19 -1.35 0.75
CA GLY A 22 -0.26 -2.44 0.46
C GLY A 22 -0.77 -3.81 0.89
N VAL A 23 -0.28 -4.86 0.20
CA VAL A 23 -0.52 -6.25 0.55
C VAL A 23 0.78 -7.03 0.33
N ARG A 24 1.47 -7.41 1.40
CA ARG A 24 2.71 -8.20 1.28
C ARG A 24 2.64 -9.48 2.11
N LEU A 25 3.06 -10.59 1.50
CA LEU A 25 3.35 -11.83 2.22
C LEU A 25 4.82 -11.87 2.64
N ALA A 26 5.13 -12.64 3.68
CA ALA A 26 6.52 -12.98 3.98
C ALA A 26 7.05 -13.90 2.87
N ARG A 27 8.18 -13.53 2.24
CA ARG A 27 8.78 -14.34 1.17
C ARG A 27 9.19 -15.74 1.66
N TRP A 28 9.72 -15.82 2.88
CA TRP A 28 10.15 -17.07 3.49
C TRP A 28 9.74 -17.10 4.96
N ARG A 29 9.24 -18.24 5.44
CA ARG A 29 9.09 -18.57 6.86
C ARG A 29 9.52 -20.01 7.05
N TYR A 30 10.52 -20.23 7.90
CA TYR A 30 11.12 -21.56 8.11
C TYR A 30 11.60 -22.20 6.80
N ASP A 31 12.29 -21.43 5.96
CA ASP A 31 12.78 -21.83 4.62
C ASP A 31 11.71 -22.30 3.62
N LEU A 32 10.44 -22.06 3.93
CA LEU A 32 9.30 -22.33 3.06
C LEU A 32 8.72 -21.02 2.52
N GLY A 33 8.36 -21.03 1.24
CA GLY A 33 7.65 -19.93 0.61
C GLY A 33 6.23 -19.75 1.15
N PRO A 34 5.49 -18.74 0.67
CA PRO A 34 4.08 -18.61 0.98
C PRO A 34 3.32 -19.87 0.55
N HIS A 35 2.39 -20.31 1.40
CA HIS A 35 1.49 -21.39 1.04
C HIS A 35 0.55 -20.93 -0.09
N PRO A 36 0.12 -21.81 -1.02
CA PRO A 36 -0.78 -21.42 -2.11
C PRO A 36 -2.05 -20.69 -1.63
N GLY A 37 -2.62 -21.10 -0.50
CA GLY A 37 -3.78 -20.40 0.10
C GLY A 37 -3.48 -18.97 0.57
N GLU A 38 -2.23 -18.64 0.91
CA GLU A 38 -1.85 -17.26 1.23
C GLU A 38 -1.71 -16.41 -0.03
N GLU A 39 -1.22 -17.00 -1.12
CA GLU A 39 -1.15 -16.34 -2.43
C GLU A 39 -2.55 -16.05 -2.98
N GLU A 40 -3.49 -16.98 -2.83
CA GLU A 40 -4.91 -16.77 -3.10
C GLU A 40 -5.46 -15.63 -2.24
N ARG A 41 -5.25 -15.68 -0.92
CA ARG A 41 -5.69 -14.62 -0.01
C ARG A 41 -5.08 -13.26 -0.33
N ARG A 42 -3.81 -13.21 -0.74
CA ARG A 42 -3.15 -11.98 -1.18
C ARG A 42 -3.86 -11.39 -2.39
N THR A 43 -4.26 -12.23 -3.35
CA THR A 43 -4.98 -11.82 -4.55
C THR A 43 -6.35 -11.23 -4.21
N GLU A 44 -7.09 -11.86 -3.31
CA GLU A 44 -8.37 -11.36 -2.81
C GLU A 44 -8.22 -10.01 -2.09
N LEU A 45 -7.25 -9.92 -1.17
CA LEU A 45 -6.96 -8.69 -0.43
C LEU A 45 -6.57 -7.56 -1.38
N TRP A 46 -5.74 -7.84 -2.37
CA TRP A 46 -5.35 -6.87 -3.38
C TRP A 46 -6.54 -6.40 -4.23
N SER A 47 -7.46 -7.31 -4.56
CA SER A 47 -8.71 -6.94 -5.22
C SER A 47 -9.53 -5.95 -4.37
N ALA A 48 -9.66 -6.21 -3.07
CA ALA A 48 -10.35 -5.31 -2.14
C ALA A 48 -9.65 -3.95 -2.03
N VAL A 49 -8.31 -3.91 -1.94
CA VAL A 49 -7.54 -2.66 -1.93
C VAL A 49 -7.78 -1.85 -3.20
N ARG A 50 -7.76 -2.48 -4.39
CA ARG A 50 -8.03 -1.78 -5.65
C ARG A 50 -9.46 -1.25 -5.72
N HIS A 51 -10.44 -1.97 -5.19
CA HIS A 51 -11.81 -1.49 -5.10
C HIS A 51 -11.89 -0.25 -4.20
N ALA A 52 -11.34 -0.33 -2.98
CA ALA A 52 -11.29 0.80 -2.07
C ALA A 52 -10.54 2.02 -2.65
N ALA A 53 -9.46 1.79 -3.41
CA ALA A 53 -8.72 2.87 -4.07
C ALA A 53 -9.52 3.59 -5.15
N ARG A 54 -10.49 2.91 -5.80
CA ARG A 54 -11.40 3.54 -6.76
C ARG A 54 -12.34 4.50 -6.07
N GLU A 55 -12.89 4.10 -4.91
CA GLU A 55 -13.82 4.89 -4.11
C GLU A 55 -13.13 6.05 -3.35
N ALA A 56 -11.88 5.86 -2.93
CA ALA A 56 -11.15 6.88 -2.18
C ALA A 56 -10.84 8.12 -3.02
N GLU A 57 -10.95 9.30 -2.44
CA GLU A 57 -10.50 10.57 -3.06
C GLU A 57 -9.06 10.89 -2.68
N ILE A 58 -8.66 10.43 -1.50
CA ILE A 58 -7.36 10.67 -0.90
C ILE A 58 -6.69 9.32 -0.65
N ILE A 59 -5.42 9.20 -0.98
CA ILE A 59 -4.60 8.03 -0.65
C ILE A 59 -3.37 8.50 0.14
N THR A 60 -3.00 7.77 1.18
CA THR A 60 -1.82 8.09 1.99
C THR A 60 -0.79 6.98 1.97
N VAL A 61 0.49 7.36 2.08
CA VAL A 61 1.61 6.43 2.32
C VAL A 61 2.41 6.94 3.51
N SER A 62 2.30 6.27 4.65
CA SER A 62 2.94 6.63 5.91
C SER A 62 4.46 6.46 5.87
N HIS A 63 4.94 5.46 5.12
CA HIS A 63 6.35 5.19 4.88
C HIS A 63 6.54 4.21 3.72
N TYR A 64 7.77 4.08 3.20
CA TYR A 64 8.02 3.42 1.91
C TYR A 64 8.41 1.94 2.01
N HIS A 65 7.82 1.20 2.95
CA HIS A 65 7.90 -0.26 2.91
C HIS A 65 6.85 -0.84 1.95
N PHE A 66 7.16 -1.94 1.26
CA PHE A 66 6.29 -2.51 0.22
C PHE A 66 5.04 -3.23 0.75
N ASP A 67 4.88 -3.29 2.06
CA ASP A 67 3.62 -3.60 2.72
C ASP A 67 2.73 -2.36 2.90
N HIS A 68 3.20 -1.14 2.65
CA HIS A 68 2.39 0.08 2.75
C HIS A 68 2.04 0.70 1.39
N HIS A 69 2.68 0.26 0.32
CA HIS A 69 2.37 0.65 -1.06
C HIS A 69 2.73 -0.47 -2.03
N GLU A 70 2.11 -0.47 -3.21
CA GLU A 70 2.36 -1.43 -4.29
C GLU A 70 3.07 -0.74 -5.48
N PRO A 71 4.39 -0.92 -5.65
CA PRO A 71 5.17 -0.33 -6.74
C PRO A 71 4.66 -0.72 -8.13
N ASP A 72 4.10 -1.92 -8.27
CA ASP A 72 3.63 -2.44 -9.56
C ASP A 72 2.25 -1.90 -9.95
N ALA A 73 1.62 -1.08 -9.09
CA ALA A 73 0.30 -0.53 -9.29
C ALA A 73 0.21 0.99 -9.05
N PRO A 74 1.05 1.82 -9.71
CA PRO A 74 0.99 3.27 -9.56
C PRO A 74 -0.36 3.86 -10.04
N SER A 75 -1.11 3.12 -10.85
CA SER A 75 -2.40 3.53 -11.38
C SER A 75 -3.47 3.78 -10.30
N ILE A 76 -3.34 3.20 -9.11
CA ILE A 76 -4.31 3.42 -8.01
C ILE A 76 -4.32 4.89 -7.54
N TYR A 77 -3.21 5.62 -7.75
CA TYR A 77 -3.07 7.03 -7.36
C TYR A 77 -3.59 8.00 -8.42
N LYS A 78 -3.93 7.52 -9.63
CA LYS A 78 -4.29 8.40 -10.75
C LYS A 78 -5.59 9.17 -10.45
N GLY A 79 -5.51 10.50 -10.53
CA GLY A 79 -6.64 11.39 -10.28
C GLY A 79 -7.02 11.51 -8.80
N LYS A 80 -6.19 11.02 -7.87
CA LYS A 80 -6.39 11.11 -6.42
C LYS A 80 -5.44 12.13 -5.80
N ARG A 81 -5.82 12.67 -4.64
CA ARG A 81 -4.88 13.43 -3.80
C ARG A 81 -4.00 12.44 -3.04
N ALA A 82 -2.69 12.49 -3.25
CA ALA A 82 -1.75 11.61 -2.55
C ALA A 82 -1.01 12.37 -1.44
N PHE A 83 -1.12 11.90 -0.20
CA PHE A 83 -0.31 12.39 0.93
C PHE A 83 0.78 11.39 1.24
N LEU A 84 2.02 11.75 0.92
CA LEU A 84 3.17 10.87 1.04
C LEU A 84 4.09 11.37 2.15
N LYS A 85 4.69 10.45 2.90
CA LYS A 85 5.79 10.78 3.82
C LYS A 85 6.90 11.51 3.06
N ASP A 86 7.44 12.58 3.64
CA ASP A 86 8.63 13.25 3.09
C ASP A 86 9.75 12.22 2.83
N GLY A 87 10.11 12.05 1.55
CA GLY A 87 11.12 11.10 1.07
C GLY A 87 12.56 11.59 1.20
N LYS A 88 12.80 12.82 1.66
CA LYS A 88 14.12 13.45 1.79
C LYS A 88 14.56 13.52 3.25
N PHE A 89 13.70 14.00 4.14
CA PHE A 89 14.02 14.27 5.55
C PHE A 89 13.47 13.20 6.52
N HIS A 90 14.23 12.95 7.60
CA HIS A 90 13.90 11.99 8.66
C HIS A 90 13.52 10.61 8.12
N ILE A 91 14.34 10.09 7.20
CA ILE A 91 14.10 8.83 6.51
C ILE A 91 15.43 8.10 6.24
N ASN A 92 15.39 6.78 6.31
CA ASN A 92 16.57 5.97 6.02
C ASN A 92 16.83 5.86 4.50
N ARG A 93 17.99 5.35 4.13
CA ARG A 93 18.41 5.24 2.72
C ARG A 93 17.46 4.40 1.87
N SER A 94 17.05 3.22 2.35
CA SER A 94 16.20 2.30 1.56
C SER A 94 14.82 2.88 1.28
N GLN A 95 14.24 3.60 2.24
CA GLN A 95 12.98 4.29 2.05
C GLN A 95 13.13 5.50 1.11
N ARG A 96 14.24 6.25 1.19
CA ARG A 96 14.54 7.35 0.25
C ARG A 96 14.62 6.87 -1.19
N GLU A 97 15.29 5.74 -1.43
CA GLU A 97 15.37 5.13 -2.76
C GLU A 97 13.99 4.73 -3.29
N ARG A 98 13.12 4.20 -2.43
CA ARG A 98 11.74 3.83 -2.81
C ARG A 98 10.82 5.02 -2.99
N ALA A 99 11.04 6.11 -2.25
CA ALA A 99 10.29 7.34 -2.40
C ALA A 99 10.45 7.96 -3.80
N ALA A 100 11.60 7.74 -4.45
CA ALA A 100 11.85 8.23 -5.80
C ALA A 100 10.88 7.67 -6.86
N ALA A 101 10.18 6.56 -6.58
CA ALA A 101 9.14 6.03 -7.47
C ALA A 101 7.87 6.91 -7.52
N PHE A 102 7.73 7.88 -6.61
CA PHE A 102 6.56 8.75 -6.49
C PHE A 102 6.83 10.20 -6.96
N VAL A 103 8.04 10.52 -7.44
CA VAL A 103 8.48 11.88 -7.78
C VAL A 103 8.92 11.96 -9.24
#